data_AF-A0A1D2QFS5-F1
#
_entry.id   AF-A0A1D2QFS5-F1
#
_cell.length_a   1.000
_cell.length_b   1.000
_cell.length_c   1.000
_cell.angle_alpha   90.00
_cell.angle_beta   90.00
_cell.angle_gamma   90.00
#
_symmetry.space_group_name_H-M   'P 1'
#
loop_
_entity.id
_entity.type
_entity.pdbx_description
1 polymer ?
#
loop_
_entity_poly.entity_id
_entity_poly.type
_entity_poly.pdbx_seq_one_letter_code
_entity_poly.pdbx_strand_id
1 'polypeptide(L)'
;MNIRVNNNTRTGGQIVAPDDPVPPVDLEEYFSVVTFETTKTEAPPFSEVKVSWAIESKDDKTQFEDFEFRLNGPPLFTLDEIPADGEHSFTIHYTTFLQLQGRQSGSPWMPLGPRLTVSIDDTECQVVGWDNRTVDAIVYTELKKFISDIAELRLRGKSEPSSDWNADRIRYYFPLELVTPEFPNADMDVWMDVEFQLVHDKDGVDIELVLDFETNVIYSMNEIMITGGIAAKVASLVEDIMPMVLECPKRQIQNRFKNDLIDVPAVKNGLKTGEFYDIRIVTQGRGWIEILICKPPTEPGDSSEEVVT
;
A
#
# COMPACT_ATOMS: atom_id res chain seq x y z
N MET A 1 -20.16 27.91 -1.76
CA MET A 1 -21.39 27.64 -2.53
C MET A 1 -21.19 28.16 -3.94
N ASN A 2 -20.83 27.29 -4.88
CA ASN A 2 -20.96 27.58 -6.30
C ASN A 2 -21.85 26.50 -6.91
N ILE A 3 -23.08 26.93 -7.14
CA ILE A 3 -24.09 26.24 -7.92
C ILE A 3 -23.64 26.31 -9.39
N ARG A 4 -23.65 25.16 -10.08
CA ARG A 4 -23.39 25.04 -11.52
C ARG A 4 -24.29 25.98 -12.32
N VAL A 5 -23.74 26.64 -13.34
CA VAL A 5 -24.53 27.17 -14.46
C VAL A 5 -24.04 26.55 -15.77
N ASN A 6 -24.83 25.57 -16.18
CA ASN A 6 -25.25 25.14 -17.51
C ASN A 6 -24.31 25.24 -18.74
N ASN A 7 -24.17 24.06 -19.34
CA ASN A 7 -23.83 23.79 -20.74
C ASN A 7 -24.68 24.63 -21.71
N ASN A 8 -24.07 25.58 -22.43
CA ASN A 8 -24.36 25.87 -23.83
C ASN A 8 -23.54 27.08 -24.33
N THR A 9 -22.32 26.83 -24.79
CA THR A 9 -21.68 27.61 -25.87
C THR A 9 -20.73 26.69 -26.63
N ARG A 10 -21.28 26.05 -27.66
CA ARG A 10 -20.52 25.53 -28.79
C ARG A 10 -19.94 26.70 -29.56
N THR A 11 -18.63 26.78 -29.66
CA THR A 11 -17.92 27.39 -30.81
C THR A 11 -16.52 26.81 -30.92
N GLY A 12 -16.32 25.93 -31.91
CA GLY A 12 -15.16 26.04 -32.81
C GLY A 12 -13.83 25.38 -32.47
N GLY A 13 -13.75 24.42 -31.56
CA GLY A 13 -12.58 23.54 -31.44
C GLY A 13 -12.98 22.10 -31.70
N GLN A 14 -12.37 21.43 -32.68
CA GLN A 14 -12.38 19.97 -32.73
C GLN A 14 -11.73 19.47 -31.43
N ILE A 15 -12.56 19.12 -30.45
CA ILE A 15 -12.16 18.22 -29.38
C ILE A 15 -11.99 16.88 -30.08
N VAL A 16 -10.74 16.51 -30.35
CA VAL A 16 -10.40 15.12 -30.64
C VAL A 16 -10.85 14.37 -29.38
N ALA A 17 -11.92 13.59 -29.51
CA ALA A 17 -12.29 12.67 -28.45
C ALA A 17 -11.05 11.80 -28.16
N PRO A 18 -10.72 11.48 -26.90
CA PRO A 18 -9.78 10.39 -26.65
C PRO A 18 -10.28 9.19 -27.46
N ASP A 19 -9.40 8.53 -28.22
CA ASP A 19 -9.75 7.36 -29.02
C ASP A 19 -10.63 6.43 -28.19
N ASP A 20 -11.77 6.01 -28.76
CA ASP A 20 -12.65 5.05 -28.09
C ASP A 20 -11.79 3.86 -27.64
N PRO A 21 -11.86 3.45 -26.36
CA PRO A 21 -11.02 2.38 -25.85
C PRO A 21 -11.29 1.11 -26.67
N VAL A 22 -10.23 0.56 -27.26
CA VAL A 22 -10.32 -0.70 -28.00
C VAL A 22 -10.89 -1.76 -27.04
N PRO A 23 -11.99 -2.45 -27.41
CA PRO A 23 -12.61 -3.43 -26.53
C PRO A 23 -11.62 -4.57 -26.21
N PRO A 24 -11.75 -5.21 -25.04
CA PRO A 24 -10.91 -6.35 -24.69
C PRO A 24 -11.13 -7.49 -25.69
N VAL A 25 -10.02 -8.07 -26.16
CA VAL A 25 -10.03 -9.25 -27.02
C VAL A 25 -10.04 -10.49 -26.13
N ASP A 26 -10.90 -11.46 -26.43
CA ASP A 26 -10.88 -12.76 -25.77
C ASP A 26 -9.72 -13.60 -26.34
N LEU A 27 -8.57 -13.56 -25.65
CA LEU A 27 -7.36 -14.22 -26.10
C LEU A 27 -7.46 -15.74 -26.09
N GLU A 28 -8.39 -16.29 -25.31
CA GLU A 28 -8.61 -17.74 -25.28
C GLU A 28 -9.22 -18.24 -26.60
N GLU A 29 -9.76 -17.38 -27.47
CA GLU A 29 -10.18 -17.77 -28.82
C GLU A 29 -8.97 -18.05 -29.74
N TYR A 30 -7.88 -17.32 -29.53
CA TYR A 30 -6.70 -17.31 -30.41
C TYR A 30 -5.58 -18.22 -29.91
N PHE A 31 -5.42 -18.32 -28.58
CA PHE A 31 -4.27 -18.96 -27.97
C PHE A 31 -4.67 -20.04 -26.96
N SER A 32 -3.77 -21.00 -26.76
CA SER A 32 -3.80 -21.95 -25.65
C SER A 32 -2.48 -21.93 -24.88
N VAL A 33 -2.57 -21.93 -23.56
CA VAL A 33 -1.40 -22.08 -22.68
C VAL A 33 -1.08 -23.57 -22.56
N VAL A 34 0.04 -23.99 -23.12
CA VAL A 34 0.53 -25.37 -23.10
C VAL A 34 1.27 -25.64 -21.80
N THR A 35 2.13 -24.69 -21.43
CA THR A 35 2.91 -24.73 -20.20
C THR A 35 2.72 -23.42 -19.47
N PHE A 36 2.41 -23.49 -18.18
CA PHE A 36 2.58 -22.38 -17.25
C PHE A 36 2.79 -22.98 -15.87
N GLU A 37 4.05 -23.07 -15.46
CA GLU A 37 4.44 -23.78 -14.24
C GLU A 37 5.65 -23.12 -13.57
N THR A 38 5.79 -23.36 -12.27
CA THR A 38 6.91 -22.90 -11.47
C THR A 38 7.72 -24.08 -10.97
N THR A 39 9.03 -23.92 -10.81
CA THR A 39 9.90 -24.97 -10.25
C THR A 39 9.56 -25.33 -8.80
N LYS A 40 8.90 -24.40 -8.09
CA LYS A 40 8.42 -24.56 -6.71
C LYS A 40 7.06 -23.87 -6.57
N THR A 41 6.15 -24.48 -5.82
CA THR A 41 4.87 -23.87 -5.41
C THR A 41 4.93 -23.33 -3.99
N GLU A 42 5.96 -23.74 -3.24
CA GLU A 42 6.31 -23.28 -1.91
C GLU A 42 7.84 -23.21 -1.84
N ALA A 43 8.37 -22.09 -1.37
CA ALA A 43 9.81 -21.89 -1.34
C ALA A 43 10.22 -21.01 -0.16
N PRO A 44 11.44 -21.21 0.39
CA PRO A 44 12.00 -20.28 1.35
C PRO A 44 12.06 -18.87 0.78
N PRO A 45 11.89 -17.85 1.62
CA PRO A 45 12.04 -16.47 1.20
C PRO A 45 13.40 -16.18 0.55
N PHE A 46 13.46 -15.22 -0.36
CA PHE A 46 14.58 -14.87 -1.26
C PHE A 46 15.20 -16.04 -2.05
N SER A 47 14.58 -17.22 -2.07
CA SER A 47 15.05 -18.26 -2.95
C SER A 47 14.67 -17.93 -4.39
N GLU A 48 15.55 -18.30 -5.32
CA GLU A 48 15.25 -18.18 -6.73
C GLU A 48 14.17 -19.21 -7.10
N VAL A 49 13.08 -18.72 -7.69
CA VAL A 49 12.00 -19.50 -8.27
C VAL A 49 11.99 -19.23 -9.76
N LYS A 50 11.88 -20.29 -10.54
CA LYS A 50 11.82 -20.19 -11.99
C LYS A 50 10.41 -20.48 -12.46
N VAL A 51 9.89 -19.65 -13.33
CA VAL A 51 8.61 -19.82 -14.01
C VAL A 51 8.87 -20.03 -15.49
N SER A 52 8.17 -20.99 -16.06
CA SER A 52 8.24 -21.34 -17.48
C SER A 52 6.86 -21.22 -18.10
N TRP A 53 6.78 -20.72 -19.33
CA TRP A 53 5.55 -20.62 -20.09
C TRP A 53 5.73 -21.04 -21.54
N ALA A 54 4.64 -21.51 -22.14
CA ALA A 54 4.53 -21.75 -23.57
C ALA A 54 3.08 -21.51 -24.01
N ILE A 55 2.92 -20.64 -24.99
CA ILE A 55 1.65 -20.26 -25.60
C ILE A 55 1.65 -20.74 -27.05
N GLU A 56 0.62 -21.46 -27.45
CA GLU A 56 0.40 -21.90 -28.82
C GLU A 56 -0.79 -21.19 -29.45
N SER A 57 -0.68 -20.90 -30.74
CA SER A 57 -1.83 -20.47 -31.53
C SER A 57 -2.78 -21.64 -31.76
N LYS A 58 -4.09 -21.39 -31.65
CA LYS A 58 -5.13 -22.36 -31.98
C LYS A 58 -5.36 -22.51 -33.48
N ASP A 59 -4.89 -21.56 -34.29
CA ASP A 59 -5.00 -21.60 -35.75
C ASP A 59 -3.75 -21.10 -36.49
N ASP A 60 -3.63 -21.48 -37.77
CA ASP A 60 -2.48 -21.10 -38.61
C ASP A 60 -2.52 -19.63 -39.08
N LYS A 61 -3.56 -18.87 -38.72
CA LYS A 61 -3.78 -17.50 -39.21
C LYS A 61 -3.40 -16.44 -38.19
N THR A 62 -3.46 -16.77 -36.91
CA THR A 62 -3.08 -15.90 -35.80
C THR A 62 -1.57 -15.74 -35.79
N GLN A 63 -1.10 -14.52 -36.00
CA GLN A 63 0.32 -14.17 -35.91
C GLN A 63 0.61 -13.67 -34.50
N PHE A 64 1.62 -14.22 -33.84
CA PHE A 64 2.03 -13.74 -32.51
C PHE A 64 2.45 -12.26 -32.51
N GLU A 65 2.93 -11.75 -33.65
CA GLU A 65 3.36 -10.36 -33.84
C GLU A 65 2.22 -9.32 -33.67
N ASP A 66 0.97 -9.74 -33.82
CA ASP A 66 -0.20 -8.88 -33.61
C ASP A 66 -0.55 -8.71 -32.12
N PHE A 67 0.12 -9.45 -31.25
CA PHE A 67 -0.16 -9.54 -29.81
C PHE A 67 1.08 -9.27 -28.98
N GLU A 68 0.84 -8.70 -27.81
CA GLU A 68 1.85 -8.52 -26.78
C GLU A 68 1.51 -9.43 -25.60
N PHE A 69 2.52 -10.06 -25.01
CA PHE A 69 2.38 -10.90 -23.83
C PHE A 69 3.15 -10.29 -22.67
N ARG A 70 2.67 -10.55 -21.46
CA ARG A 70 3.39 -10.21 -20.23
C ARG A 70 3.18 -11.25 -19.15
N LEU A 71 4.12 -11.30 -18.23
CA LEU A 71 3.98 -12.04 -17.00
C LEU A 71 3.80 -11.04 -15.86
N ASN A 72 2.67 -11.12 -15.17
CA ASN A 72 2.33 -10.24 -14.06
C ASN A 72 2.37 -11.01 -12.74
N GLY A 73 3.12 -10.49 -11.76
CA GLY A 73 3.28 -11.03 -10.41
C GLY A 73 3.27 -9.92 -9.34
N PRO A 74 2.12 -9.30 -9.08
CA PRO A 74 2.03 -8.23 -8.07
C PRO A 74 2.46 -8.72 -6.67
N PRO A 75 2.90 -7.81 -5.78
CA PRO A 75 3.06 -6.36 -5.95
C PRO A 75 4.29 -5.81 -6.71
N LEU A 76 5.39 -6.55 -6.89
CA LEU A 76 6.67 -5.97 -7.36
C LEU A 76 7.19 -6.51 -8.70
N PHE A 77 6.50 -7.47 -9.33
CA PHE A 77 7.00 -8.13 -10.53
C PHE A 77 6.06 -7.96 -11.71
N THR A 78 6.57 -7.38 -12.81
CA THR A 78 5.93 -7.39 -14.12
C THR A 78 7.02 -7.48 -15.18
N LEU A 79 6.90 -8.45 -16.08
CA LEU A 79 7.72 -8.56 -17.29
C LEU A 79 6.83 -8.34 -18.50
N ASP A 80 6.98 -7.18 -19.13
CA ASP A 80 6.28 -6.85 -20.36
C ASP A 80 7.03 -7.37 -21.60
N GLU A 81 6.30 -7.51 -22.71
CA GLU A 81 6.83 -7.89 -24.03
C GLU A 81 7.61 -9.22 -24.01
N ILE A 82 7.10 -10.21 -23.27
CA ILE A 82 7.69 -11.56 -23.24
C ILE A 82 7.40 -12.32 -24.55
N PRO A 83 8.30 -13.21 -25.01
CA PRO A 83 8.02 -14.14 -26.09
C PRO A 83 6.89 -15.12 -25.74
N ALA A 84 6.31 -15.76 -26.76
CA ALA A 84 5.24 -16.76 -26.59
C ALA A 84 5.69 -17.99 -25.77
N ASP A 85 6.97 -18.33 -25.86
CA ASP A 85 7.64 -19.36 -25.07
C ASP A 85 8.85 -18.77 -24.35
N GLY A 86 9.03 -19.15 -23.09
CA GLY A 86 10.15 -18.63 -22.32
C GLY A 86 10.20 -19.10 -20.88
N GLU A 87 11.23 -18.63 -20.22
CA GLU A 87 11.48 -18.89 -18.81
C GLU A 87 12.04 -17.64 -18.15
N HIS A 88 11.73 -17.46 -16.87
CA HIS A 88 12.28 -16.39 -16.08
C HIS A 88 12.50 -16.84 -14.64
N SER A 89 13.66 -16.47 -14.09
CA SER A 89 13.93 -16.59 -12.67
C SER A 89 13.55 -15.31 -11.95
N PHE A 90 12.84 -15.42 -10.84
CA PHE A 90 12.60 -14.31 -9.93
C PHE A 90 12.84 -14.75 -8.49
N THR A 91 13.22 -13.78 -7.66
CA THR A 91 13.39 -13.98 -6.23
C THR A 91 12.03 -13.81 -5.55
N ILE A 92 11.62 -14.79 -4.73
CA ILE A 92 10.35 -14.67 -4.00
C ILE A 92 10.53 -13.87 -2.69
N HIS A 93 9.74 -12.82 -2.51
CA HIS A 93 9.78 -11.95 -1.31
C HIS A 93 8.53 -12.07 -0.44
N TYR A 94 7.39 -12.39 -1.04
CA TYR A 94 6.09 -12.64 -0.42
C TYR A 94 5.33 -13.69 -1.24
N THR A 95 4.21 -14.20 -0.73
CA THR A 95 3.32 -15.08 -1.52
C THR A 95 2.89 -14.38 -2.80
N THR A 96 3.33 -14.89 -3.95
CA THR A 96 3.21 -14.21 -5.24
C THR A 96 2.21 -14.95 -6.13
N PHE A 97 1.28 -14.20 -6.72
CA PHE A 97 0.31 -14.70 -7.69
C PHE A 97 0.80 -14.35 -9.09
N LEU A 98 1.18 -15.36 -9.87
CA LEU A 98 1.62 -15.17 -11.25
C LEU A 98 0.45 -15.36 -12.20
N GLN A 99 0.36 -14.48 -13.19
CA GLN A 99 -0.63 -14.55 -14.25
C GLN A 99 0.02 -14.18 -15.58
N LEU A 100 -0.07 -15.09 -16.55
CA LEU A 100 0.16 -14.74 -17.95
C LEU A 100 -0.98 -13.86 -18.42
N GLN A 101 -0.62 -12.81 -19.14
CA GLN A 101 -1.57 -11.89 -19.74
C GLN A 101 -1.14 -11.61 -21.17
N GLY A 102 -2.11 -11.30 -22.02
CA GLY A 102 -1.84 -10.79 -23.36
C GLY A 102 -2.71 -9.60 -23.70
N ARG A 103 -2.47 -9.01 -24.86
CA ARG A 103 -3.35 -8.03 -25.48
C ARG A 103 -3.10 -7.98 -26.97
N GLN A 104 -4.10 -7.54 -27.72
CA GLN A 104 -3.86 -7.01 -29.07
C GLN A 104 -3.42 -5.55 -28.91
N SER A 105 -2.59 -5.02 -29.82
CA SER A 105 -2.09 -3.64 -29.70
C SER A 105 -3.22 -2.63 -29.44
N GLY A 106 -3.09 -1.85 -28.36
CA GLY A 106 -4.09 -0.87 -27.93
C GLY A 106 -5.26 -1.40 -27.08
N SER A 107 -5.42 -2.72 -26.93
CA SER A 107 -6.42 -3.32 -26.03
C SER A 107 -5.94 -3.41 -24.58
N PRO A 108 -6.85 -3.53 -23.60
CA PRO A 108 -6.49 -3.86 -22.22
C PRO A 108 -5.76 -5.21 -22.12
N TRP A 109 -4.93 -5.36 -21.09
CA TRP A 109 -4.32 -6.63 -20.73
C TRP A 109 -5.35 -7.60 -20.20
N MET A 110 -5.44 -8.77 -20.81
CA MET A 110 -6.39 -9.83 -20.46
C MET A 110 -5.64 -11.05 -19.94
N PRO A 111 -6.17 -11.76 -18.93
CA PRO A 111 -5.57 -12.99 -18.43
C PRO A 111 -5.59 -14.08 -19.49
N LEU A 112 -4.53 -14.87 -19.54
CA LEU A 112 -4.40 -16.01 -20.44
C LEU A 112 -4.04 -17.26 -19.63
N GLY A 113 -5.00 -18.18 -19.50
CA GLY A 113 -4.81 -19.42 -18.74
C GLY A 113 -4.91 -19.27 -17.21
N PRO A 114 -4.55 -20.33 -16.45
CA PRO A 114 -4.69 -20.36 -15.01
C PRO A 114 -3.70 -19.43 -14.31
N ARG A 115 -4.01 -19.05 -13.06
CA ARG A 115 -3.07 -18.38 -12.17
C ARG A 115 -2.19 -19.41 -11.46
N LEU A 116 -0.94 -19.07 -11.23
CA LEU A 116 -0.07 -19.82 -10.33
C LEU A 116 0.10 -19.04 -9.02
N THR A 117 0.26 -19.78 -7.94
CA THR A 117 0.61 -19.21 -6.63
C THR A 117 1.92 -19.84 -6.20
N VAL A 118 2.89 -19.00 -5.86
CA VAL A 118 4.10 -19.42 -5.16
C VAL A 118 4.02 -18.88 -3.75
N SER A 119 3.91 -19.78 -2.78
CA SER A 119 3.78 -19.44 -1.36
C SER A 119 5.15 -19.34 -0.70
N ILE A 120 5.25 -18.51 0.33
CA ILE A 120 6.44 -18.48 1.20
C ILE A 120 6.33 -19.58 2.25
N ASP A 121 7.42 -20.35 2.36
CA ASP A 121 7.67 -21.20 3.52
C ASP A 121 8.19 -20.33 4.69
N ASP A 122 7.35 -20.07 5.68
CA ASP A 122 7.68 -19.26 6.86
C ASP A 122 8.14 -20.11 8.07
N THR A 123 8.42 -21.40 7.88
CA THR A 123 8.77 -22.32 8.98
C THR A 123 10.10 -21.99 9.66
N GLU A 124 11.02 -21.29 8.98
CA GLU A 124 12.30 -20.82 9.54
C GLU A 124 12.26 -19.36 10.03
N CYS A 125 11.08 -18.73 9.99
CA CYS A 125 10.90 -17.34 10.42
C CYS A 125 10.67 -17.24 11.93
N GLN A 126 11.30 -16.23 12.55
CA GLN A 126 10.94 -15.75 13.87
C GLN A 126 9.81 -14.73 13.75
N VAL A 127 8.72 -14.97 14.49
CA VAL A 127 7.62 -14.01 14.63
C VAL A 127 7.86 -13.14 15.86
N VAL A 128 7.84 -11.83 15.66
CA VAL A 128 7.90 -10.82 16.73
C VAL A 128 6.57 -10.07 16.76
N GLY A 129 5.85 -10.17 17.88
CA GLY A 129 4.59 -9.46 18.07
C GLY A 129 4.79 -8.08 18.72
N TRP A 130 4.07 -7.08 18.24
CA TRP A 130 4.01 -5.75 18.83
C TRP A 130 2.57 -5.38 19.21
N ASP A 131 2.32 -5.27 20.51
CA ASP A 131 0.98 -5.13 21.09
C ASP A 131 0.30 -3.82 20.67
N ASN A 132 -1.01 -3.90 20.37
CA ASN A 132 -1.79 -2.76 19.94
C ASN A 132 -1.74 -1.58 20.92
N ARG A 133 -1.66 -1.82 22.23
CA ARG A 133 -1.64 -0.73 23.21
C ARG A 133 -0.40 0.13 23.05
N THR A 134 0.73 -0.47 22.67
CA THR A 134 1.96 0.28 22.45
C THR A 134 1.84 1.13 21.19
N VAL A 135 1.32 0.56 20.11
CA VAL A 135 1.09 1.26 18.83
C VAL A 135 0.09 2.41 19.01
N ASP A 136 -1.06 2.13 19.60
CA ASP A 136 -2.10 3.12 19.93
C ASP A 136 -1.53 4.23 20.83
N ALA A 137 -0.74 3.88 21.85
CA ALA A 137 -0.17 4.85 22.77
C ALA A 137 0.81 5.81 22.08
N ILE A 138 1.63 5.34 21.13
CA ILE A 138 2.52 6.19 20.34
C ILE A 138 1.69 7.23 19.57
N VAL A 139 0.72 6.75 18.79
CA VAL A 139 -0.14 7.61 17.98
C VAL A 139 -0.89 8.62 18.84
N TYR A 140 -1.57 8.16 19.89
CA TYR A 140 -2.35 9.03 20.75
C TYR A 140 -1.51 10.04 21.52
N THR A 141 -0.30 9.67 21.95
CA THR A 141 0.57 10.58 22.71
C THR A 141 1.09 11.70 21.82
N GLU A 142 1.63 11.37 20.65
CA GLU A 142 2.20 12.38 19.74
C GLU A 142 1.10 13.30 19.20
N LEU A 143 -0.06 12.77 18.81
CA LEU A 143 -1.17 13.59 18.32
C LEU A 143 -1.77 14.45 19.43
N LYS A 144 -1.98 13.93 20.65
CA LYS A 144 -2.50 14.75 21.77
C LYS A 144 -1.54 15.88 22.13
N LYS A 145 -0.24 15.60 22.18
CA LYS A 145 0.79 16.61 22.43
C LYS A 145 0.76 17.69 21.36
N PHE A 146 0.73 17.29 20.09
CA PHE A 146 0.69 18.22 18.98
C PHE A 146 -0.59 19.08 18.98
N ILE A 147 -1.76 18.49 19.19
CA ILE A 147 -3.03 19.22 19.32
C ILE A 147 -2.94 20.25 20.47
N SER A 148 -2.35 19.87 21.60
CA SER A 148 -2.24 20.77 22.76
C SER A 148 -1.32 21.99 22.53
N ASP A 149 -0.44 21.92 21.54
CA ASP A 149 0.45 23.01 21.16
C ASP A 149 -0.21 24.01 20.18
N ILE A 150 -1.41 23.69 19.65
CA ILE A 150 -2.17 24.53 18.72
C ILE A 150 -3.30 25.23 19.47
N ALA A 151 -3.24 26.56 19.53
CA ALA A 151 -4.19 27.35 20.32
C ALA A 151 -5.64 27.23 19.83
N GLU A 152 -5.81 26.99 18.54
CA GLU A 152 -7.09 26.93 17.83
C GLU A 152 -7.73 25.54 17.84
N LEU A 153 -7.09 24.52 18.42
CA LEU A 153 -7.59 23.14 18.39
C LEU A 153 -7.65 22.51 19.79
N ARG A 154 -8.69 21.72 20.03
CA ARG A 154 -8.74 20.80 21.18
C ARG A 154 -9.55 19.55 20.85
N LEU A 155 -9.44 18.53 21.70
CA LEU A 155 -10.31 17.36 21.63
C LEU A 155 -11.75 17.74 22.04
N ARG A 156 -12.73 17.24 21.29
CA ARG A 156 -14.14 17.55 21.50
C ARG A 156 -14.66 16.92 22.80
N GLY A 157 -14.94 17.76 23.78
CA GLY A 157 -15.56 17.35 25.04
C GLY A 157 -14.74 16.28 25.80
N LYS A 158 -15.38 15.16 26.17
CA LYS A 158 -14.74 14.01 26.84
C LYS A 158 -14.48 12.84 25.88
N SER A 159 -14.65 13.05 24.59
CA SER A 159 -14.48 11.97 23.61
C SER A 159 -13.00 11.60 23.55
N GLU A 160 -12.70 10.33 23.81
CA GLU A 160 -11.35 9.80 23.65
C GLU A 160 -11.12 9.43 22.18
N PRO A 161 -9.89 9.62 21.66
CA PRO A 161 -9.51 9.01 20.39
C PRO A 161 -9.73 7.50 20.40
N SER A 162 -10.07 6.94 19.24
CA SER A 162 -10.31 5.51 19.07
C SER A 162 -9.59 4.97 17.85
N SER A 163 -9.34 3.67 17.82
CA SER A 163 -8.69 2.98 16.71
C SER A 163 -9.51 1.78 16.24
N ASP A 164 -9.51 1.57 14.94
CA ASP A 164 -10.07 0.41 14.26
C ASP A 164 -8.94 -0.32 13.54
N TRP A 165 -8.73 -1.58 13.89
CA TRP A 165 -7.60 -2.38 13.42
C TRP A 165 -8.08 -3.37 12.37
N ASN A 166 -7.54 -3.25 11.15
CA ASN A 166 -7.78 -4.16 10.04
C ASN A 166 -6.46 -4.83 9.62
N ALA A 167 -6.54 -5.86 8.78
CA ALA A 167 -5.37 -6.68 8.42
C ALA A 167 -4.30 -5.92 7.61
N ASP A 168 -4.72 -4.86 6.92
CA ASP A 168 -3.94 -4.03 6.01
C ASP A 168 -3.66 -2.63 6.56
N ARG A 169 -4.54 -2.11 7.43
CA ARG A 169 -4.43 -0.75 7.98
C ARG A 169 -4.95 -0.63 9.40
N ILE A 170 -4.46 0.39 10.11
CA ILE A 170 -5.04 0.86 11.37
C ILE A 170 -5.63 2.25 11.14
N ARG A 171 -6.93 2.39 11.40
CA ARG A 171 -7.65 3.66 11.25
C ARG A 171 -7.89 4.30 12.61
N TYR A 172 -7.35 5.48 12.83
CA TYR A 172 -7.54 6.26 14.04
C TYR A 172 -8.56 7.37 13.83
N TYR A 173 -9.43 7.56 14.81
CA TYR A 173 -10.42 8.63 14.84
C TYR A 173 -10.09 9.63 15.95
N PHE A 174 -10.02 10.90 15.58
CA PHE A 174 -9.80 12.03 16.46
C PHE A 174 -10.95 13.03 16.37
N PRO A 175 -11.81 13.07 17.40
CA PRO A 175 -12.86 14.08 17.49
C PRO A 175 -12.25 15.39 17.98
N LEU A 176 -12.08 16.35 17.07
CA LEU A 176 -11.55 17.68 17.34
C LEU A 176 -12.66 18.74 17.34
N GLU A 177 -12.35 19.89 17.91
CA GLU A 177 -13.12 21.11 17.83
C GLU A 177 -12.19 22.31 17.62
N LEU A 178 -12.60 23.24 16.77
CA LEU A 178 -11.92 24.51 16.57
C LEU A 178 -12.32 25.48 17.68
N VAL A 179 -11.31 26.08 18.31
CA VAL A 179 -11.42 27.02 19.43
C VAL A 179 -10.96 28.39 18.97
N THR A 180 -11.70 28.97 18.04
CA THR A 180 -11.41 30.32 17.55
C THR A 180 -12.48 31.29 18.06
N PRO A 181 -12.14 32.56 18.35
CA PRO A 181 -13.11 33.58 18.71
C PRO A 181 -14.21 33.78 17.65
N GLU A 182 -13.87 33.47 16.40
CA GLU A 182 -14.73 33.65 15.23
C GLU A 182 -15.70 32.47 15.01
N PHE A 183 -15.32 31.28 15.51
CA PHE A 183 -16.06 30.04 15.35
C PHE A 183 -16.06 29.23 16.65
N PRO A 184 -16.81 29.66 17.69
CA PRO A 184 -16.94 28.86 18.89
C PRO A 184 -17.73 27.58 18.53
N ASN A 185 -17.10 26.41 18.71
CA ASN A 185 -17.72 25.08 18.60
C ASN A 185 -17.90 24.53 17.16
N ALA A 186 -16.97 24.81 16.25
CA ALA A 186 -16.92 24.06 14.98
C ALA A 186 -16.31 22.67 15.21
N ASP A 187 -17.07 21.63 14.89
CA ASP A 187 -16.69 20.24 15.09
C ASP A 187 -15.86 19.75 13.89
N MET A 188 -14.73 19.12 14.19
CA MET A 188 -13.85 18.57 13.17
C MET A 188 -13.55 17.11 13.49
N ASP A 189 -13.79 16.24 12.53
CA ASP A 189 -13.49 14.81 12.59
C ASP A 189 -12.24 14.56 11.75
N VAL A 190 -11.18 14.09 12.41
CA VAL A 190 -9.93 13.73 11.73
C VAL A 190 -9.75 12.23 11.80
N TRP A 191 -9.51 11.63 10.64
CA TRP A 191 -9.17 10.23 10.49
C TRP A 191 -7.71 10.13 10.07
N MET A 192 -6.99 9.18 10.65
CA MET A 192 -5.62 8.87 10.24
C MET A 192 -5.53 7.38 9.93
N ASP A 193 -5.17 7.06 8.70
CA ASP A 193 -4.87 5.69 8.29
C ASP A 193 -3.37 5.45 8.40
N VAL A 194 -3.02 4.32 9.00
CA VAL A 194 -1.65 3.89 9.24
C VAL A 194 -1.43 2.53 8.60
N GLU A 195 -0.50 2.47 7.66
CA GLU A 195 -0.08 1.25 6.99
C GLU A 195 1.43 1.06 7.20
N PHE A 196 1.83 -0.20 7.38
CA PHE A 196 3.22 -0.58 7.52
C PHE A 196 3.70 -1.20 6.21
N GLN A 197 4.81 -0.71 5.69
CA GLN A 197 5.42 -1.21 4.47
C GLN A 197 6.89 -1.52 4.74
N LEU A 198 7.36 -2.62 4.16
CA LEU A 198 8.78 -2.92 4.12
C LEU A 198 9.37 -2.39 2.82
N VAL A 199 10.42 -1.61 2.94
CA VAL A 199 11.17 -1.08 1.81
C VAL A 199 12.52 -1.77 1.80
N HIS A 200 12.78 -2.49 0.71
CA HIS A 200 14.08 -3.09 0.44
C HIS A 200 14.83 -2.16 -0.50
N ASP A 201 15.99 -1.66 -0.08
CA ASP A 201 16.89 -0.88 -0.91
C ASP A 201 18.29 -1.51 -0.97
N LYS A 202 19.22 -0.83 -1.63
CA LYS A 202 20.61 -1.32 -1.78
C LYS A 202 21.40 -1.25 -0.48
N ASP A 203 20.95 -0.42 0.46
CA ASP A 203 21.63 -0.14 1.73
C ASP A 203 21.04 -0.97 2.88
N GLY A 204 19.92 -1.66 2.66
CA GLY A 204 19.34 -2.64 3.57
C GLY A 204 17.81 -2.75 3.48
N VAL A 205 17.19 -3.04 4.62
CA VAL A 205 15.74 -3.05 4.78
C VAL A 205 15.36 -1.94 5.75
N ASP A 206 14.39 -1.11 5.36
CA ASP A 206 13.77 -0.12 6.24
C ASP A 206 12.26 -0.39 6.36
N ILE A 207 11.70 0.05 7.48
CA ILE A 207 10.27 -0.02 7.74
C ILE A 207 9.70 1.36 7.45
N GLU A 208 8.94 1.48 6.37
CA GLU A 208 8.21 2.68 6.05
C GLU A 208 6.82 2.61 6.68
N LEU A 209 6.40 3.73 7.26
CA LEU A 209 5.07 3.92 7.80
C LEU A 209 4.35 4.90 6.90
N VAL A 210 3.36 4.42 6.17
CA VAL A 210 2.50 5.26 5.35
C VAL A 210 1.39 5.79 6.23
N LEU A 211 1.35 7.11 6.35
CA LEU A 211 0.37 7.84 7.12
C LEU A 211 -0.44 8.73 6.18
N ASP A 212 -1.74 8.50 6.14
CA ASP A 212 -2.69 9.32 5.42
C ASP A 212 -3.71 9.93 6.39
N PHE A 213 -4.15 11.13 6.10
CA PHE A 213 -5.06 11.88 6.96
C PHE A 213 -6.23 12.38 6.15
N GLU A 214 -7.43 12.01 6.61
CA GLU A 214 -8.69 12.50 6.06
C GLU A 214 -9.36 13.40 7.08
N THR A 215 -9.93 14.52 6.62
CA THR A 215 -10.66 15.44 7.49
C THR A 215 -12.07 15.67 7.01
N ASN A 216 -12.99 15.70 7.96
CA ASN A 216 -14.37 16.06 7.74
C ASN A 216 -14.78 17.12 8.76
N VAL A 217 -15.25 18.27 8.29
CA VAL A 217 -15.69 19.36 9.16
C VAL A 217 -17.21 19.38 9.18
N ILE A 218 -17.79 19.20 10.35
CA ILE A 218 -19.24 19.18 10.55
C ILE A 218 -19.65 20.44 11.33
N TYR A 219 -20.66 21.14 10.83
CA TYR A 219 -21.21 22.30 11.50
C TYR A 219 -22.54 21.93 12.13
N SER A 220 -22.65 22.00 13.46
CA SER A 220 -23.93 21.79 14.14
C SER A 220 -24.82 23.02 13.95
N MET A 221 -26.03 22.81 13.40
CA MET A 221 -26.98 23.85 12.96
C MET A 221 -27.62 24.68 14.09
N ASN A 222 -27.29 24.44 15.36
CA ASN A 222 -28.03 25.04 16.47
C ASN A 222 -27.64 26.47 16.84
N GLU A 223 -26.54 27.05 16.33
CA GLU A 223 -26.14 28.41 16.76
C GLU A 223 -25.68 29.40 15.66
N ILE A 224 -25.64 29.04 14.37
CA ILE A 224 -25.21 30.01 13.35
C ILE A 224 -26.12 29.95 12.11
N MET A 225 -26.87 31.03 11.88
CA MET A 225 -27.31 31.43 10.54
C MET A 225 -26.06 31.75 9.71
N ILE A 226 -25.42 30.72 9.14
CA ILE A 226 -24.19 30.87 8.37
C ILE A 226 -24.53 31.51 7.01
N THR A 227 -24.30 32.82 6.88
CA THR A 227 -24.12 33.44 5.55
C THR A 227 -22.95 32.79 4.83
N GLY A 228 -23.05 32.49 3.54
CA GLY A 228 -22.05 31.73 2.77
C GLY A 228 -20.60 32.25 2.82
N GLY A 229 -20.37 33.50 3.22
CA GLY A 229 -19.03 34.05 3.48
C GLY A 229 -18.36 33.54 4.76
N ILE A 230 -19.14 33.13 5.78
CA ILE A 230 -18.63 32.55 7.03
C ILE A 230 -18.14 31.12 6.79
N ALA A 231 -18.91 30.31 6.06
CA ALA A 231 -18.47 28.97 5.64
C ALA A 231 -17.19 29.01 4.79
N ALA A 232 -17.05 30.02 3.91
CA ALA A 232 -15.86 30.17 3.08
C ALA A 232 -14.61 30.53 3.90
N LYS A 233 -14.75 31.33 4.97
CA LYS A 233 -13.63 31.66 5.86
C LYS A 233 -13.16 30.46 6.68
N VAL A 234 -14.09 29.64 7.20
CA VAL A 234 -13.69 28.42 7.92
C VAL A 234 -13.04 27.42 6.98
N ALA A 235 -13.61 27.23 5.78
CA ALA A 235 -13.00 26.35 4.78
C ALA A 235 -11.56 26.78 4.46
N SER A 236 -11.32 28.09 4.27
CA SER A 236 -9.98 28.63 4.09
C SER A 236 -9.07 28.39 5.29
N LEU A 237 -9.56 28.61 6.53
CA LEU A 237 -8.78 28.38 7.74
C LEU A 237 -8.38 26.91 7.90
N VAL A 238 -9.29 26.00 7.58
CA VAL A 238 -9.04 24.55 7.59
C VAL A 238 -8.04 24.20 6.48
N GLU A 239 -8.20 24.73 5.27
CA GLU A 239 -7.22 24.53 4.18
C GLU A 239 -5.81 25.04 4.55
N ASP A 240 -5.71 26.13 5.31
CA ASP A 240 -4.44 26.71 5.74
C ASP A 240 -3.79 25.94 6.90
N ILE A 241 -4.58 25.54 7.89
CA ILE A 241 -4.08 24.91 9.13
C ILE A 241 -3.89 23.40 8.95
N MET A 242 -4.72 22.72 8.15
CA MET A 242 -4.69 21.26 8.07
C MET A 242 -3.36 20.70 7.55
N PRO A 243 -2.73 21.21 6.49
CA PRO A 243 -1.42 20.71 6.07
C PRO A 243 -0.37 20.79 7.19
N MET A 244 -0.35 21.92 7.93
CA MET A 244 0.52 22.09 9.10
C MET A 244 0.17 21.11 10.22
N VAL A 245 -1.12 20.88 10.44
CA VAL A 245 -1.62 19.97 11.48
C VAL A 245 -1.28 18.52 11.17
N LEU A 246 -1.22 18.12 9.90
CA LEU A 246 -1.06 16.73 9.49
C LEU A 246 0.40 16.36 9.23
N GLU A 247 1.23 17.28 8.72
CA GLU A 247 2.60 16.98 8.31
C GLU A 247 3.59 16.88 9.49
N CYS A 248 3.43 17.72 10.52
CA CYS A 248 4.30 17.70 11.70
C CYS A 248 4.16 16.43 12.56
N PRO A 249 2.96 16.01 12.99
CA PRO A 249 2.82 14.80 13.79
C PRO A 249 3.14 13.55 12.98
N LYS A 250 2.92 13.53 11.66
CA LYS A 250 3.32 12.43 10.76
C LYS A 250 4.78 12.02 10.99
N ARG A 251 5.70 12.98 10.89
CA ARG A 251 7.14 12.71 11.06
C ARG A 251 7.51 12.29 12.48
N GLN A 252 6.86 12.87 13.50
CA GLN A 252 7.13 12.52 14.90
C GLN A 252 6.65 11.09 15.22
N ILE A 253 5.45 10.75 14.76
CA ILE A 253 4.89 9.40 14.84
C ILE A 253 5.84 8.42 14.16
N GLN A 254 6.21 8.64 12.90
CA GLN A 254 7.17 7.78 12.16
C GLN A 254 8.47 7.55 12.93
N ASN A 255 9.10 8.61 13.43
CA ASN A 255 10.34 8.49 14.21
C ASN A 255 10.13 7.71 15.51
N ARG A 256 8.99 7.91 16.18
CA ARG A 256 8.70 7.21 17.43
C ARG A 256 8.46 5.72 17.20
N PHE A 257 7.70 5.39 16.16
CA PHE A 257 7.53 4.04 15.65
C PHE A 257 8.88 3.37 15.40
N LYS A 258 9.74 4.03 14.63
CA LYS A 258 11.08 3.53 14.29
C LYS A 258 11.91 3.25 15.54
N ASN A 259 11.96 4.18 16.49
CA ASN A 259 12.76 4.02 17.71
C ASN A 259 12.24 2.88 18.61
N ASP A 260 10.94 2.89 18.92
CA ASP A 260 10.36 1.92 19.85
C ASP A 260 10.37 0.50 19.26
N LEU A 261 10.25 0.37 17.93
CA LEU A 261 10.36 -0.91 17.24
C LEU A 261 11.82 -1.41 17.18
N ILE A 262 12.78 -0.53 16.89
CA ILE A 262 14.22 -0.85 16.92
C ILE A 262 14.71 -1.23 18.32
N ASP A 263 14.01 -0.83 19.39
CA ASP A 263 14.38 -1.28 20.73
C ASP A 263 14.14 -2.77 20.97
N VAL A 264 13.33 -3.43 20.12
CA VAL A 264 13.19 -4.89 20.14
C VAL A 264 14.45 -5.52 19.54
N PRO A 265 15.25 -6.30 20.31
CA PRO A 265 16.57 -6.76 19.84
C PRO A 265 16.54 -7.60 18.56
N ALA A 266 15.51 -8.44 18.40
CA ALA A 266 15.32 -9.23 17.18
C ALA A 266 15.09 -8.33 15.96
N VAL A 267 14.25 -7.29 16.10
CA VAL A 267 13.99 -6.30 15.05
C VAL A 267 15.26 -5.52 14.72
N LYS A 268 15.96 -5.02 15.73
CA LYS A 268 17.21 -4.28 15.54
C LYS A 268 18.26 -5.08 14.77
N ASN A 269 18.43 -6.34 15.14
CA ASN A 269 19.40 -7.21 14.51
C ASN A 269 18.97 -7.51 13.08
N GLY A 270 17.69 -7.85 12.88
CA GLY A 270 17.17 -8.14 11.56
C GLY A 270 17.26 -6.96 10.58
N LEU A 271 17.04 -5.72 11.03
CA LEU A 271 17.22 -4.52 10.19
C LEU A 271 18.69 -4.33 9.76
N LYS A 272 19.65 -4.65 10.65
CA LYS A 272 21.08 -4.55 10.33
C LYS A 272 21.56 -5.62 9.36
N THR A 273 20.96 -6.80 9.41
CA THR A 273 21.32 -7.97 8.60
C THR A 273 20.48 -8.09 7.33
N GLY A 274 19.40 -7.31 7.21
CA GLY A 274 18.46 -7.37 6.09
C GLY A 274 17.48 -8.56 6.15
N GLU A 275 17.24 -9.11 7.34
CA GLU A 275 16.48 -10.34 7.61
C GLU A 275 14.94 -10.13 7.69
N PHE A 276 14.43 -8.97 7.28
CA PHE A 276 13.00 -8.64 7.36
C PHE A 276 12.24 -9.05 6.10
N TYR A 277 11.05 -9.62 6.26
CA TYR A 277 10.26 -10.12 5.14
C TYR A 277 8.86 -9.55 5.05
N ASP A 278 8.16 -9.52 6.18
CA ASP A 278 6.76 -9.13 6.19
C ASP A 278 6.40 -8.45 7.52
N ILE A 279 5.46 -7.52 7.43
CA ILE A 279 4.81 -6.90 8.58
C ILE A 279 3.31 -7.09 8.38
N ARG A 280 2.70 -7.90 9.24
CA ARG A 280 1.28 -8.24 9.18
C ARG A 280 0.56 -7.59 10.35
N ILE A 281 -0.63 -7.07 10.12
CA ILE A 281 -1.52 -6.67 11.21
C ILE A 281 -2.45 -7.84 11.51
N VAL A 282 -2.40 -8.34 12.74
CA VAL A 282 -3.24 -9.45 13.19
C VAL A 282 -4.30 -8.93 14.15
N THR A 283 -5.55 -9.20 13.80
CA THR A 283 -6.73 -8.67 14.49
C THR A 283 -7.45 -9.73 15.33
N GLN A 284 -6.99 -11.00 15.31
CA GLN A 284 -7.60 -12.07 16.10
C GLN A 284 -7.25 -11.95 17.59
N GLY A 285 -8.15 -11.35 18.37
CA GLY A 285 -8.01 -11.23 19.82
C GLY A 285 -7.72 -9.79 20.26
N ARG A 286 -6.59 -9.56 20.93
CA ARG A 286 -6.04 -8.18 21.07
C ARG A 286 -5.28 -7.90 19.79
N GLY A 287 -5.44 -6.73 19.17
CA GLY A 287 -4.67 -6.42 17.96
C GLY A 287 -3.17 -6.47 18.25
N TRP A 288 -2.38 -6.95 17.30
CA TRP A 288 -0.93 -6.79 17.34
C TRP A 288 -0.39 -6.72 15.92
N ILE A 289 0.81 -6.16 15.79
CA ILE A 289 1.58 -6.20 14.55
C ILE A 289 2.53 -7.39 14.66
N GLU A 290 2.43 -8.34 13.74
CA GLU A 290 3.42 -9.42 13.59
C GLU A 290 4.48 -8.99 12.61
N ILE A 291 5.72 -9.14 13.04
CA ILE A 291 6.90 -8.87 12.24
C ILE A 291 7.57 -10.21 12.01
N LEU A 292 7.69 -10.59 10.73
CA LEU A 292 8.33 -11.83 10.34
C LEU A 292 9.78 -11.54 9.97
N ILE A 293 10.68 -12.11 10.76
CA ILE A 293 12.13 -12.00 10.61
C ILE A 293 12.66 -13.38 10.26
N CYS A 294 13.22 -13.56 9.07
CA CYS A 294 13.76 -14.85 8.62
C CYS A 294 15.22 -14.67 8.19
N LYS A 295 15.93 -15.74 7.86
CA LYS A 295 17.27 -15.59 7.29
C LYS A 295 17.21 -15.56 5.78
N PRO A 296 17.95 -14.66 5.10
CA PRO A 296 18.17 -14.83 3.69
C PRO A 296 18.83 -16.18 3.44
N PRO A 297 18.42 -16.90 2.39
CA PRO A 297 19.01 -18.18 2.05
C PRO A 297 20.48 -17.93 1.78
N THR A 298 21.33 -18.78 2.36
CA THR A 298 22.75 -18.79 2.06
C THR A 298 22.90 -19.01 0.55
N GLU A 299 23.56 -18.09 -0.16
CA GLU A 299 23.86 -18.29 -1.58
C GLU A 299 24.55 -19.66 -1.75
N PRO A 300 24.09 -20.51 -2.68
CA PRO A 300 24.76 -21.78 -2.96
C PRO A 300 26.09 -21.48 -3.67
N GLY A 301 27.15 -21.20 -2.90
CA GLY A 301 28.41 -20.80 -3.51
C GLY A 301 29.64 -20.60 -2.63
N ASP A 302 29.58 -20.72 -1.30
CA ASP A 302 30.78 -20.58 -0.47
C ASP A 302 30.90 -21.73 0.55
N SER A 303 30.83 -22.96 0.05
CA SER A 303 31.48 -24.08 0.71
C SER A 303 32.97 -24.02 0.36
N SER A 304 33.70 -23.04 0.90
CA SER A 304 35.14 -23.21 1.07
C SER A 304 35.30 -24.28 2.14
N GLU A 305 35.39 -25.55 1.71
CA GLU A 305 35.98 -26.60 2.52
C GLU A 305 37.33 -26.08 3.03
N GLU A 306 37.42 -25.81 4.33
CA GLU A 306 38.71 -25.71 5.01
C GLU A 306 39.39 -27.07 4.83
N VAL A 307 40.24 -27.17 3.82
CA VAL A 307 41.23 -28.22 3.73
C VAL A 307 42.24 -27.95 4.84
N VAL A 308 42.03 -28.62 5.98
CA VAL A 308 43.03 -28.75 7.02
C VAL A 308 44.17 -29.60 6.46
N THR A 309 45.29 -28.96 6.12
CA THR A 309 46.62 -29.59 6.05
C THR A 309 47.49 -29.12 7.19
#